data_AF-A0A5E4LGH1-F1
#
_entry.id   AF-A0A5E4LGH1-F1
#
_cell.length_a   1.000
_cell.length_b   1.000
_cell.length_c   1.000
_cell.angle_alpha   90.00
_cell.angle_beta   90.00
_cell.angle_gamma   90.00
#
_symmetry.space_group_name_H-M   'P 1'
#
loop_
_entity.id
_entity.type
_entity.pdbx_description
1 polymer ?
#
loop_
_entity_poly.entity_id
_entity_poly.type
_entity_poly.pdbx_seq_one_letter_code
_entity_poly.pdbx_strand_id
1 'polypeptide(L)'
;MEGKIHFTRPPKAQDISGLPQEGLVVHMPKGAFVRLSAKARKGLDAKGAEVVIAEARGRPIGLPMEKILEVVELHRDNRAYRQIEEITGIPKSTCHYLVKYAERQKLRSNGKTVYL
;
A
#
# COMPACT_ATOMS: atom_id res chain seq x y z
N MET A 1 16.49 5.67 9.49
CA MET A 1 15.45 5.49 8.45
C MET A 1 14.20 5.03 9.17
N GLU A 2 13.15 5.84 9.21
CA GLU A 2 11.86 5.40 9.75
C GLU A 2 11.30 4.28 8.87
N GLY A 3 11.26 3.06 9.40
CA GLY A 3 10.69 1.92 8.70
C GLY A 3 9.18 1.95 8.83
N LYS A 4 8.46 2.33 7.77
CA LYS A 4 6.99 2.22 7.72
C LYS A 4 6.60 0.88 7.12
N ILE A 5 5.87 0.07 7.88
CA ILE A 5 5.44 -1.27 7.46
C ILE A 5 3.93 -1.39 7.56
N HIS A 6 3.30 -1.92 6.51
CA HIS A 6 1.86 -2.09 6.43
C HIS A 6 1.49 -3.57 6.41
N PHE A 7 0.67 -4.00 7.38
CA PHE A 7 0.12 -5.35 7.42
C PHE A 7 -1.38 -5.34 7.13
N THR A 8 -1.78 -6.05 6.08
CA THR A 8 -3.22 -6.26 5.75
C THR A 8 -3.83 -7.45 6.48
N ARG A 9 -2.98 -8.37 6.96
CA ARG A 9 -3.33 -9.57 7.73
C ARG A 9 -2.57 -9.53 9.06
N PRO A 10 -3.06 -10.19 10.13
CA PRO A 10 -2.31 -10.28 11.38
C PRO A 10 -0.94 -10.95 11.14
N PRO A 11 0.19 -10.28 11.44
CA PRO A 11 1.51 -10.88 11.27
C PRO A 11 1.73 -12.00 12.29
N LYS A 12 2.47 -13.03 11.89
CA LYS A 12 2.94 -14.08 12.80
C LYS A 12 4.19 -13.61 13.53
N ALA A 13 4.55 -14.31 14.61
CA ALA A 13 5.76 -14.02 15.37
C ALA A 13 7.04 -14.08 14.50
N GLN A 14 7.08 -14.99 13.52
CA GLN A 14 8.19 -15.12 12.57
C GLN A 14 8.33 -13.89 11.66
N ASP A 15 7.21 -13.31 11.22
CA ASP A 15 7.21 -12.11 10.38
C ASP A 15 7.76 -10.91 11.17
N ILE A 16 7.50 -10.88 12.48
CA ILE A 16 7.95 -9.80 13.38
C ILE A 16 9.43 -9.93 13.70
N SER A 17 9.97 -11.15 13.81
CA SER A 17 11.40 -11.34 14.09
C SER A 17 12.31 -10.72 13.03
N GLY A 18 11.88 -10.65 11.77
CA GLY A 18 12.63 -10.03 10.68
C GLY A 18 12.57 -8.49 10.62
N LEU A 19 11.74 -7.85 11.46
CA LEU A 19 11.58 -6.39 11.42
C LEU A 19 12.74 -5.65 12.11
N PRO A 20 13.08 -4.42 11.67
CA PRO A 20 14.07 -3.60 12.37
C PRO A 20 13.62 -3.27 13.82
N GLN A 21 14.59 -3.07 14.72
CA GLN A 21 14.33 -2.82 16.15
C GLN A 21 14.07 -1.35 16.50
N GLU A 22 14.46 -0.39 15.66
CA GLU A 22 14.35 1.03 15.99
C GLU A 22 13.53 1.79 14.94
N GLY A 23 12.69 2.72 15.40
CA GLY A 23 11.91 3.63 14.55
C GLY A 23 10.89 2.94 13.64
N LEU A 24 10.36 1.79 14.08
CA LEU A 24 9.42 0.99 13.31
C LEU A 24 7.98 1.45 13.57
N VAL A 25 7.31 1.94 12.52
CA VAL A 25 5.88 2.27 12.55
C VAL A 25 5.10 1.21 11.78
N VAL A 26 4.22 0.50 12.48
CA VAL A 26 3.44 -0.61 11.94
C VAL A 26 1.98 -0.18 11.76
N HIS A 27 1.56 -0.05 10.51
CA HIS A 27 0.19 0.24 10.16
C HIS A 27 -0.60 -1.05 9.93
N MET A 28 -1.75 -1.18 10.60
CA MET A 28 -2.64 -2.33 10.38
C MET A 28 -4.11 -1.97 10.60
N PRO A 29 -5.07 -2.63 9.91
CA PRO A 29 -6.48 -2.42 10.15
C PRO A 29 -6.91 -2.98 11.51
N LYS A 30 -7.96 -2.40 12.11
CA LYS A 30 -8.47 -2.81 13.43
C LYS A 30 -8.68 -4.32 13.57
N GLY A 31 -9.25 -4.96 12.54
CA GLY A 31 -9.47 -6.41 12.53
C GLY A 31 -8.18 -7.24 12.48
N ALA A 32 -7.09 -6.71 11.91
CA ALA A 32 -5.78 -7.38 11.97
C ALA A 32 -5.17 -7.26 13.38
N PHE A 33 -5.26 -6.08 13.99
CA PHE A 33 -4.74 -5.83 15.34
C PHE A 33 -5.41 -6.68 16.42
N VAL A 34 -6.75 -6.82 16.37
CA VAL A 34 -7.51 -7.62 17.34
C VAL A 34 -7.17 -9.12 17.25
N ARG A 35 -6.78 -9.60 16.07
CA ARG A 35 -6.45 -11.01 15.83
C ARG A 35 -4.96 -11.33 15.97
N LEU A 36 -4.15 -10.39 16.45
CA LEU A 36 -2.75 -10.65 16.76
C LEU A 36 -2.63 -11.72 17.84
N SER A 37 -1.75 -12.70 17.61
CA SER A 37 -1.39 -13.64 18.67
C SER A 37 -0.65 -12.93 19.81
N ALA A 38 -0.76 -13.44 21.04
CA ALA A 38 -0.06 -12.87 22.19
C ALA A 38 1.48 -12.83 21.99
N LYS A 39 2.04 -13.82 21.30
CA LYS A 39 3.47 -13.87 20.93
C LYS A 39 3.84 -12.74 19.96
N ALA A 40 3.00 -12.51 18.95
CA ALA A 40 3.22 -11.44 17.98
C ALA A 40 3.12 -10.06 18.65
N ARG A 41 2.15 -9.84 19.53
CA ARG A 41 2.02 -8.60 20.30
C ARG A 41 3.26 -8.32 21.14
N LYS A 42 3.72 -9.29 21.92
CA LYS A 42 4.96 -9.18 22.70
C LYS A 42 6.19 -8.89 21.82
N GLY A 43 6.25 -9.48 20.62
CA GLY A 43 7.34 -9.25 19.68
C GLY A 43 7.37 -7.82 19.12
N LEU A 44 6.21 -7.18 18.93
CA LEU A 44 6.12 -5.78 18.51
C LEU A 44 6.51 -4.84 19.66
N ASP A 45 6.00 -5.11 20.87
CA ASP A 45 6.31 -4.32 22.07
C ASP A 45 7.80 -4.38 22.40
N ALA A 46 8.42 -5.56 22.32
CA ALA A 46 9.86 -5.76 22.55
C ALA A 46 10.75 -5.03 21.53
N LYS A 47 10.21 -4.72 20.34
CA LYS A 47 10.90 -3.95 19.29
C LYS A 47 10.57 -2.46 19.35
N GLY A 48 9.86 -1.99 20.38
CA GLY A 48 9.46 -0.58 20.48
C GLY A 48 8.65 -0.09 19.28
N ALA A 49 7.89 -0.98 18.63
CA ALA A 49 7.18 -0.64 17.41
C ALA A 49 5.93 0.19 17.72
N GLU A 50 5.76 1.33 17.06
CA GLU A 50 4.53 2.11 17.15
C GLU A 50 3.45 1.47 16.26
N VAL A 51 2.34 1.04 16.85
CA VAL A 51 1.24 0.42 16.09
C VAL A 51 0.15 1.45 15.81
N VAL A 52 0.02 1.81 14.53
CA VAL A 52 -1.02 2.73 14.06
C VAL A 52 -2.17 1.94 13.46
N ILE A 53 -3.38 2.14 13.99
CA ILE A 53 -4.58 1.54 13.43
C ILE A 53 -4.99 2.32 12.18
N ALA A 54 -4.75 1.75 11.01
CA ALA A 54 -5.11 2.34 9.73
C ALA A 54 -6.57 2.02 9.38
N GLU A 55 -7.35 3.04 9.06
CA GLU A 55 -8.71 2.86 8.52
C GLU A 55 -8.72 2.50 7.03
N ALA A 56 -7.62 2.81 6.33
CA ALA A 56 -7.45 2.52 4.92
C ALA A 56 -7.49 1.00 4.65
N ARG A 57 -8.41 0.58 3.78
CA ARG A 57 -8.58 -0.81 3.35
C ARG A 57 -7.90 -1.01 2.00
N GLY A 58 -7.12 -2.09 1.85
CA GLY A 58 -6.50 -2.48 0.58
C GLY A 58 -5.09 -3.05 0.76
N ARG A 59 -4.59 -3.74 -0.26
CA ARG A 59 -3.17 -4.10 -0.35
C ARG A 59 -2.38 -2.87 -0.79
N PRO A 60 -1.26 -2.52 -0.15
CA PRO A 60 -0.37 -1.47 -0.67
C PRO A 60 -0.02 -1.77 -2.12
N ILE A 61 -0.12 -0.76 -2.98
CA ILE A 61 0.33 -0.87 -4.37
C ILE A 61 1.86 -0.86 -4.31
N GLY A 62 2.49 -1.95 -4.74
CA GLY A 62 3.95 -2.08 -4.74
C GLY A 62 4.63 -1.46 -5.97
N LEU A 63 3.92 -0.61 -6.71
CA LEU A 63 4.46 0.08 -7.88
C LEU A 63 4.95 1.48 -7.49
N PRO A 64 6.05 1.96 -8.09
CA PRO A 64 6.47 3.36 -7.96
C PRO A 64 5.35 4.32 -8.38
N MET A 65 5.24 5.46 -7.71
CA MET A 65 4.18 6.45 -7.99
C MET A 65 4.28 6.95 -9.44
N GLU A 66 5.49 7.14 -9.95
CA GLU A 66 5.77 7.60 -11.31
C GLU A 66 5.15 6.67 -12.34
N LYS A 67 5.24 5.36 -12.10
CA LYS A 67 4.68 4.32 -12.97
C LYS A 67 3.15 4.30 -12.93
N ILE A 68 2.56 4.59 -11.77
CA ILE A 68 1.11 4.68 -11.63
C ILE A 68 0.59 5.89 -12.40
N LEU A 69 1.22 7.06 -12.22
CA LEU A 69 0.87 8.28 -12.93
C LEU A 69 1.04 8.12 -14.45
N GLU A 70 2.11 7.47 -14.90
CA GLU A 70 2.35 7.18 -16.32
C GLU A 70 1.19 6.37 -16.92
N VAL A 71 0.74 5.31 -16.25
CA VAL A 71 -0.41 4.50 -16.69
C VAL A 71 -1.68 5.35 -16.82
N VAL A 72 -1.93 6.23 -15.87
CA VAL A 72 -3.15 7.05 -15.84
C VAL A 72 -3.13 8.13 -16.90
N GLU A 73 -2.02 8.83 -17.09
CA GLU A 73 -1.91 9.84 -18.14
C GLU A 73 -2.02 9.22 -19.54
N LEU A 74 -1.39 8.05 -19.78
CA LEU A 74 -1.58 7.32 -21.04
C LEU A 74 -3.04 6.91 -21.27
N HIS A 75 -3.79 6.56 -20.22
CA HIS A 75 -5.21 6.28 -20.35
C HIS A 75 -6.03 7.54 -20.65
N ARG A 76 -5.68 8.68 -20.04
CA ARG A 76 -6.30 9.99 -20.33
C ARG A 76 -6.08 10.43 -21.78
N ASP A 77 -4.95 10.02 -22.37
CA ASP A 77 -4.65 10.15 -23.81
C ASP A 77 -5.41 9.14 -24.70
N ASN A 78 -6.41 8.45 -24.15
CA ASN A 78 -7.24 7.45 -24.81
C ASN A 78 -6.47 6.24 -25.37
N ARG A 79 -5.29 5.91 -24.80
CA ARG A 79 -4.59 4.67 -25.16
C ARG A 79 -5.36 3.46 -24.66
N ALA A 80 -5.39 2.42 -25.47
CA ALA A 80 -5.97 1.14 -25.05
C ALA A 80 -5.06 0.46 -24.01
N TYR A 81 -5.63 -0.24 -23.04
CA TYR A 81 -4.84 -0.88 -21.96
C TYR A 81 -3.72 -1.82 -22.45
N ARG A 82 -3.89 -2.44 -23.61
CA ARG A 82 -2.86 -3.30 -24.22
C ARG A 82 -1.66 -2.50 -24.72
N GLN A 83 -1.89 -1.30 -25.25
CA GLN A 83 -0.82 -0.38 -25.64
C GLN A 83 -0.11 0.18 -24.42
N ILE A 84 -0.85 0.46 -23.34
CA ILE A 84 -0.27 0.92 -22.07
C ILE A 84 0.66 -0.16 -21.49
N GLU A 85 0.25 -1.43 -21.55
CA GLU A 85 1.09 -2.58 -21.16
C GLU A 85 2.38 -2.65 -21.98
N GLU A 86 2.28 -2.48 -23.30
CA GLU A 86 3.45 -2.48 -24.19
C GLU A 86 4.44 -1.33 -23.88
N ILE A 87 3.94 -0.14 -23.51
CA ILE A 87 4.75 1.03 -23.18
C ILE A 87 5.39 0.91 -21.79
N THR A 88 4.58 0.54 -20.79
CA THR A 88 4.97 0.62 -19.37
C THR A 88 5.59 -0.67 -18.84
N GLY A 89 5.36 -1.80 -19.52
CA GLY A 89 5.68 -3.14 -19.07
C GLY A 89 4.77 -3.64 -17.94
N ILE A 90 3.72 -2.90 -17.58
CA ILE A 90 2.79 -3.26 -16.52
C ILE A 90 1.66 -4.11 -17.11
N PRO A 91 1.31 -5.26 -16.50
CA PRO A 91 0.27 -6.13 -17.02
C PRO A 91 -1.05 -5.40 -17.24
N LYS A 92 -1.73 -5.67 -18.36
CA LYS A 92 -3.02 -5.04 -18.72
C LYS A 92 -4.02 -5.04 -17.56
N SER A 93 -4.12 -6.16 -16.83
CA SER A 93 -5.03 -6.30 -15.69
C SER A 93 -4.67 -5.32 -14.57
N THR A 94 -3.39 -5.14 -14.26
CA THR A 94 -2.90 -4.15 -13.31
C THR A 94 -3.19 -2.73 -13.79
N CYS A 95 -2.93 -2.41 -15.07
CA CYS A 95 -3.27 -1.09 -15.64
C CYS A 95 -4.76 -0.76 -15.50
N HIS A 96 -5.63 -1.72 -15.83
CA HIS A 96 -7.08 -1.56 -15.66
C HIS A 96 -7.46 -1.34 -14.20
N TYR A 97 -6.85 -2.06 -13.25
CA TYR A 97 -7.08 -1.84 -11.84
C TYR A 97 -6.63 -0.45 -11.39
N LEU A 98 -5.44 0.01 -11.79
CA LEU A 98 -4.92 1.33 -11.43
C LEU A 98 -5.87 2.45 -11.89
N VAL A 99 -6.26 2.45 -13.16
CA VAL A 99 -7.24 3.41 -13.72
C VAL A 99 -8.58 3.33 -12.98
N LYS A 100 -9.06 2.13 -12.67
CA LYS A 100 -10.32 2.00 -11.91
C LYS A 100 -10.21 2.57 -10.49
N TYR A 101 -9.04 2.43 -9.84
CA TYR A 101 -8.80 3.01 -8.52
C TYR A 101 -8.67 4.54 -8.59
N ALA A 102 -7.98 5.05 -9.60
CA ALA A 102 -7.88 6.47 -9.93
C ALA A 102 -9.24 7.16 -10.02
N GLU A 103 -10.15 6.56 -10.79
CA GLU A 103 -11.51 7.09 -10.99
C GLU A 103 -12.33 7.09 -9.70
N ARG A 104 -12.12 6.08 -8.84
CA ARG A 104 -12.85 5.90 -7.56
C ARG A 104 -12.33 6.81 -6.46
N GLN A 105 -11.02 6.95 -6.35
CA GLN A 105 -10.36 7.76 -5.33
C GLN A 105 -9.94 9.09 -5.94
N LYS A 106 -10.83 10.09 -5.87
CA LYS A 106 -10.40 11.50 -5.99
C LYS A 106 -9.48 11.79 -4.81
N LEU A 107 -8.17 11.61 -4.97
CA LEU A 107 -7.20 12.00 -3.95
C LEU A 107 -7.13 13.51 -3.92
N ARG A 108 -7.79 14.10 -2.92
CA ARG A 108 -7.61 15.51 -2.58
C ARG A 108 -6.32 15.64 -1.78
N SER A 109 -5.29 16.18 -2.39
CA SER A 109 -4.04 16.54 -1.70
C SER A 109 -3.71 18.00 -2.04
N ASN A 110 -3.52 18.85 -1.03
CA ASN A 110 -3.16 20.27 -1.18
C ASN A 110 -4.06 21.08 -2.13
N GLY A 111 -5.38 20.88 -2.07
CA GLY A 111 -6.34 21.63 -2.90
C GLY A 111 -6.33 21.25 -4.40
N LYS A 112 -5.48 20.32 -4.81
CA LYS A 112 -5.47 19.74 -6.16
C LYS A 112 -6.10 18.35 -6.10
N THR A 113 -7.04 18.11 -7.02
CA THR A 113 -7.52 16.75 -7.27
C THR A 113 -6.46 16.08 -8.10
N VAL A 114 -5.63 15.24 -7.46
CA VAL A 114 -4.70 14.38 -8.18
C VAL A 114 -5.46 13.09 -8.43
N TYR A 115 -5.72 12.82 -9.71
CA TYR A 115 -6.17 11.51 -10.14
C TYR A 115 -4.97 10.58 -9.93
N LEU A 116 -5.14 9.55 -9.10
CA LEU A 116 -4.16 8.46 -9.08
C LEU A 116 -4.15 7.73 -10.41
#